data_AF-A0A0D0RBI5-F1
#
_entry.id   AF-A0A0D0RBI5-F1
#
_cell.length_a   1.000
_cell.length_b   1.000
_cell.length_c   1.000
_cell.angle_alpha   90.00
_cell.angle_beta   90.00
_cell.angle_gamma   90.00
#
_symmetry.space_group_name_H-M   'P 1'
#
loop_
_entity.id
_entity.type
_entity.pdbx_description
1 polymer ?
#
loop_
_entity_poly.entity_id
_entity_poly.type
_entity_poly.pdbx_seq_one_letter_code
_entity_poly.pdbx_strand_id
1 'polypeptide(L)' 'MLVSNELGYGIVPMDAFDRKYRETTGRICCMIAEQADEVYRVVCGLPQKIKG' A
#
# COMPACT_ATOMS: atom_id res chain seq x y z
N MET A 1 -13.26 4.90 6.53
CA MET A 1 -12.49 4.99 5.27
C MET A 1 -11.06 5.32 5.62
N LEU A 2 -10.11 4.46 5.23
CA LEU A 2 -8.67 4.65 5.43
C LEU A 2 -8.03 4.88 4.06
N VAL A 3 -7.04 5.77 4.00
CA VAL A 3 -6.27 6.05 2.78
C VAL A 3 -4.79 5.86 3.12
N SER A 4 -4.10 5.07 2.31
CA SER A 4 -2.67 4.83 2.41
C SER A 4 -2.05 4.85 1.01
N ASN A 5 -0.73 4.97 0.95
CA ASN A 5 0.03 4.96 -0.29
C ASN A 5 0.68 3.60 -0.53
N GLU A 6 0.78 3.22 -1.80
CA GLU A 6 1.63 2.11 -2.24
C GLU A 6 3.05 2.62 -2.50
N LEU A 7 4.05 1.98 -1.90
CA LEU A 7 5.47 2.37 -1.97
C LEU A 7 6.32 1.31 -2.69
N GLY A 8 5.73 0.15 -3.03
CA GLY A 8 6.38 -1.04 -3.55
C GLY A 8 6.72 -1.02 -5.04
N TYR A 9 6.21 -0.06 -5.82
CA TYR A 9 6.40 -0.04 -7.27
C TYR A 9 7.71 0.61 -7.74
N GLY A 10 8.51 1.16 -6.84
CA GLY A 10 9.81 1.75 -7.14
C GLY A 10 11.00 0.79 -6.99
N ILE A 11 12.21 1.30 -7.22
CA ILE A 11 13.46 0.59 -6.91
C ILE A 11 13.64 0.41 -5.39
N VAL A 12 14.47 -0.55 -4.99
CA VAL A 12 14.83 -0.74 -3.58
C VAL A 12 15.72 0.43 -3.13
N PRO A 13 15.36 1.14 -2.04
CA PRO A 13 16.19 2.21 -1.51
C PRO A 13 17.55 1.71 -0.99
N MET A 14 18.59 2.50 -1.23
CA MET A 14 19.92 2.28 -0.66
C MET A 14 19.91 2.49 0.86
N ASP A 15 19.22 3.56 1.28
CA ASP A 15 19.08 3.90 2.69
C ASP A 15 18.30 2.83 3.45
N ALA A 16 18.83 2.45 4.62
CA ALA A 16 18.28 1.36 5.41
C ALA A 16 16.94 1.73 6.06
N PHE A 17 16.76 2.99 6.43
CA PHE A 17 15.51 3.50 6.97
C PHE A 17 14.44 3.49 5.89
N ASP A 18 14.72 4.02 4.70
CA ASP A 18 13.75 4.06 3.59
C ASP A 18 13.32 2.65 3.17
N ARG A 19 14.27 1.72 3.10
CA ARG A 19 13.97 0.30 2.83
C ARG A 19 13.06 -0.28 3.89
N LYS A 20 13.35 -0.04 5.18
CA LYS A 20 12.52 -0.53 6.29
C LYS A 20 11.13 0.11 6.28
N TYR A 21 11.05 1.40 5.99
CA TYR A 21 9.80 2.14 5.91
C TYR A 21 8.89 1.59 4.81
N ARG A 22 9.42 1.40 3.59
CA ARG A 22 8.71 0.75 2.48
C ARG A 22 8.15 -0.62 2.88
N GLU A 23 8.99 -1.45 3.48
CA GLU A 23 8.64 -2.81 3.89
C GLU A 23 7.59 -2.85 5.01
N THR A 24 7.70 -1.97 6.01
CA THR A 24 6.75 -1.88 7.11
C THR A 24 5.40 -1.36 6.63
N THR A 25 5.38 -0.31 5.82
CA THR A 25 4.15 0.25 5.24
C THR A 25 3.43 -0.78 4.37
N GLY A 26 4.15 -1.54 3.54
CA GLY A 26 3.57 -2.63 2.75
C GLY A 26 2.89 -3.69 3.61
N ARG A 27 3.54 -4.15 4.69
CA ARG A 27 2.93 -5.10 5.64
C ARG A 27 1.67 -4.54 6.31
N ILE A 28 1.69 -3.26 6.70
CA ILE A 28 0.53 -2.59 7.29
C ILE A 28 -0.62 -2.52 6.29
N CYS A 29 -0.37 -2.15 5.04
CA CYS A 29 -1.38 -2.14 3.99
C CYS A 29 -2.01 -3.52 3.79
N CYS A 30 -1.22 -4.60 3.82
CA CYS A 30 -1.76 -5.97 3.75
C CYS A 30 -2.66 -6.30 4.95
N MET A 31 -2.23 -5.98 6.18
CA MET A 31 -3.04 -6.24 7.39
C MET A 31 -4.36 -5.46 7.38
N ILE A 32 -4.35 -4.21 6.89
CA ILE A 32 -5.56 -3.40 6.74
C ILE A 32 -6.46 -4.00 5.65
N ALA A 33 -5.88 -4.37 4.49
CA ALA A 33 -6.63 -4.96 3.38
C ALA A 33 -7.29 -6.29 3.77
N GLU A 34 -6.68 -7.09 4.65
CA GLU A 34 -7.26 -8.32 5.18
C GLU A 34 -8.53 -8.07 5.99
N GLN A 35 -8.55 -7.01 6.80
CA GLN A 35 -9.67 -6.65 7.67
C GLN A 35 -10.74 -5.77 7.01
N ALA A 36 -10.40 -5.06 5.93
CA ALA A 36 -11.33 -4.17 5.24
C ALA A 36 -12.40 -4.94 4.46
N ASP A 37 -13.65 -4.48 4.51
CA ASP A 37 -14.74 -5.02 3.68
C ASP A 37 -14.46 -4.80 2.19
N GLU A 38 -13.99 -3.60 1.83
CA GLU A 38 -13.65 -3.24 0.46
C GLU A 38 -12.26 -2.62 0.37
N VAL A 39 -11.54 -2.91 -0.71
CA VAL A 39 -10.21 -2.33 -0.98
C VAL A 39 -10.20 -1.78 -2.40
N TYR A 40 -9.77 -0.52 -2.52
CA TYR A 40 -9.65 0.18 -3.79
C TYR A 40 -8.20 0.59 -4.02
N ARG A 41 -7.70 0.33 -5.22
CA ARG A 41 -6.45 0.89 -5.72
C ARG A 41 -6.78 2.04 -6.67
N VAL A 42 -6.23 3.22 -6.42
CA VAL A 42 -6.47 4.41 -7.25
C VAL A 42 -5.20 4.74 -8.06
N VAL A 43 -5.32 4.78 -9.39
CA VAL A 43 -4.21 5.15 -10.29
C VAL A 43 -4.72 6.20 -11.26
N CYS A 44 -4.03 7.34 -11.38
CA CYS A 44 -4.47 8.47 -12.23
C CYS A 44 -5.91 8.92 -11.96
N GLY A 45 -6.36 8.88 -10.70
CA GLY A 45 -7.72 9.23 -10.30
C GLY A 45 -8.79 8.17 -10.62
N LEU A 46 -8.40 7.03 -11.21
CA LEU A 46 -9.30 5.93 -11.54
C LEU A 46 -9.29 4.88 -10.43
N PRO A 47 -10.42 4.67 -9.71
CA PRO A 47 -10.51 3.66 -8.68
C PRO A 47 -10.74 2.27 -9.29
N GLN A 48 -9.97 1.28 -8.83
CA GLN A 48 -10.14 -0.13 -9.14
C GLN A 48 -10.43 -0.88 -7.84
N LYS A 49 -11.63 -1.46 -7.70
CA LYS A 49 -11.96 -2.36 -6.58
C LYS A 49 -11.15 -3.65 -6.75
N ILE A 50 -10.38 -4.02 -5.73
CA ILE A 50 -9.54 -5.23 -5.71
C ILE A 50 -9.97 -6.23 -4.63
N LYS A 51 -10.82 -5.81 -3.69
CA LYS A 51 -11.48 -6.67 -2.69
C LYS A 51 -12.87 -6.11 -2.38
N GLY A 52 -13.82 -7.01 -2.14
CA GLY A 52 -15.09 -6.77 -1.44
C GLY A 52 -16.27 -7.42 -2.12
#